data_AF-A0A3D0MX10-F1
#
_entry.id   AF-A0A3D0MX10-F1
#
_cell.length_a   1.000
_cell.length_b   1.000
_cell.length_c   1.000
_cell.angle_alpha   90.00
_cell.angle_beta   90.00
_cell.angle_gamma   90.00
#
_symmetry.space_group_name_H-M   'P 1'
#
loop_
_entity.id
_entity.type
_entity.pdbx_description
1 polymer ?
#
loop_
_entity_poly.entity_id
_entity_poly.type
_entity_poly.pdbx_seq_one_letter_code
_entity_poly.pdbx_strand_id
1 'polypeptide(L)'
;MNDFFEGLIPIMGILATFGIPGVIIIWYIYTKHREKMRLIESGLSPEEVKAYFSESEKKPKNPYTTLKWGILFLFFGIGIILANVVHTVYDLDEGFAFGVVLICGGLGLLVYYSIVQKKLKDQDKISESKVNLS
;
A
#
# COMPACT_ATOMS: atom_id res chain seq x y z
N MET A 1 -2.81 -36.85 21.87
CA MET A 1 -3.58 -35.57 21.80
C MET A 1 -2.83 -34.48 21.03
N ASN A 2 -1.50 -34.49 20.98
CA ASN A 2 -0.71 -33.46 20.27
C ASN A 2 -0.71 -33.65 18.74
N ASP A 3 -0.78 -34.88 18.25
CA ASP A 3 -0.80 -35.19 16.80
C ASP A 3 -2.03 -34.60 16.06
N PHE A 4 -3.15 -34.43 16.77
CA PHE A 4 -4.33 -33.75 16.24
C PHE A 4 -4.09 -32.25 16.03
N PHE A 5 -3.36 -31.60 16.93
CA PHE A 5 -3.01 -30.18 16.82
C PHE A 5 -1.96 -29.94 15.74
N GLU A 6 -1.01 -30.86 15.52
CA GLU A 6 -0.02 -30.76 14.43
C GLU A 6 -0.67 -30.74 13.04
N GLY A 7 -1.73 -31.52 12.82
CA GLY A 7 -2.51 -31.48 11.57
C GLY A 7 -3.34 -30.20 11.40
N LEU A 8 -3.70 -29.52 12.49
CA LEU A 8 -4.54 -28.32 12.48
C LEU A 8 -3.73 -27.04 12.18
N ILE A 9 -2.47 -26.98 12.60
CA ILE A 9 -1.55 -25.85 12.36
C ILE A 9 -1.49 -25.42 10.88
N PRO A 10 -1.25 -26.33 9.91
CA PRO A 10 -1.17 -25.92 8.50
C PRO A 10 -2.53 -25.44 7.95
N ILE A 11 -3.64 -26.03 8.39
CA ILE A 11 -4.99 -25.65 7.98
C ILE A 11 -5.32 -24.24 8.48
N MET A 12 -4.98 -23.94 9.73
CA MET A 12 -5.13 -22.60 10.32
C MET A 12 -4.23 -21.58 9.63
N GLY A 13 -3.01 -21.95 9.24
CA GLY A 13 -2.09 -21.08 8.49
C GLY A 13 -2.64 -20.66 7.13
N ILE A 14 -3.21 -21.61 6.38
CA ILE A 14 -3.84 -21.34 5.07
C ILE A 14 -5.09 -20.47 5.24
N LEU A 15 -5.95 -20.80 6.20
CA LEU A 15 -7.16 -20.03 6.49
C LEU A 15 -6.86 -18.61 6.95
N ALA A 16 -5.82 -18.39 7.76
CA ALA A 16 -5.43 -17.04 8.19
C ALA A 16 -4.89 -16.22 7.02
N THR A 17 -4.04 -16.82 6.18
CA THR A 17 -3.37 -16.12 5.07
C THR A 17 -4.35 -15.70 3.98
N PHE A 18 -5.35 -16.51 3.66
CA PHE A 18 -6.34 -16.20 2.61
C PHE A 18 -7.66 -15.65 3.16
N GLY A 19 -8.09 -16.09 4.35
CA GLY A 19 -9.37 -15.70 4.94
C GLY A 19 -9.39 -14.26 5.44
N ILE A 20 -8.36 -13.82 6.16
CA ILE A 20 -8.29 -12.46 6.72
C ILE A 20 -8.30 -11.38 5.60
N PRO A 21 -7.44 -11.43 4.57
CA PRO A 21 -7.50 -10.45 3.49
C PRO A 21 -8.80 -10.57 2.69
N GLY A 22 -9.37 -11.77 2.51
CA GLY A 22 -10.67 -11.97 1.86
C GLY A 22 -11.80 -11.21 2.57
N VAL A 23 -11.89 -11.33 3.90
CA VAL A 23 -12.88 -10.61 4.71
C VAL A 23 -12.69 -9.09 4.63
N ILE A 24 -11.44 -8.62 4.70
CA ILE A 24 -11.12 -7.18 4.60
C ILE A 24 -11.55 -6.61 3.24
N ILE A 25 -11.29 -7.33 2.14
CA ILE A 25 -11.68 -6.91 0.79
C ILE A 25 -13.20 -6.84 0.66
N ILE A 26 -13.91 -7.88 1.11
CA ILE A 26 -15.38 -7.92 1.09
C ILE A 26 -15.96 -6.77 1.90
N TRP A 27 -15.42 -6.52 3.10
CA TRP A 27 -15.87 -5.44 3.98
C TRP A 27 -15.60 -4.05 3.39
N TYR A 28 -14.44 -3.85 2.76
CA TYR A 28 -14.10 -2.62 2.05
C TYR A 28 -15.06 -2.34 0.88
N ILE A 29 -15.36 -3.36 0.09
CA ILE A 29 -16.34 -3.26 -1.00
C ILE A 29 -17.72 -2.91 -0.44
N TYR A 30 -18.18 -3.62 0.59
CA TYR A 30 -19.49 -3.40 1.23
C TYR A 30 -19.64 -1.96 1.77
N THR A 31 -18.61 -1.43 2.41
CA THR A 31 -18.61 -0.06 2.95
C THR A 31 -18.75 0.98 1.84
N LYS A 32 -18.02 0.81 0.73
CA LYS A 32 -18.09 1.71 -0.43
C LYS A 32 -19.45 1.71 -1.13
N HIS A 33 -20.20 0.61 -1.06
CA HIS A 33 -21.55 0.53 -1.63
C HIS A 33 -22.60 1.29 -0.78
N ARG A 34 -22.47 1.28 0.54
CA ARG A 34 -23.40 2.02 1.42
C ARG A 34 -23.26 3.54 1.32
N GLU A 35 -22.07 4.05 1.04
CA GLU A 35 -21.85 5.48 0.80
C GLU A 35 -22.65 5.99 -0.40
N LYS A 36 -22.75 5.18 -1.47
CA LYS A 36 -23.51 5.55 -2.68
C LYS A 36 -25.02 5.54 -2.48
N MET A 37 -25.54 4.62 -1.67
CA MET A 37 -26.99 4.50 -1.46
C MET A 37 -27.53 5.62 -0.57
N ARG A 38 -26.77 6.05 0.45
CA ARG A 38 -27.16 7.17 1.32
C ARG A 38 -27.26 8.51 0.59
N LEU A 39 -26.49 8.72 -0.48
CA LEU A 39 -26.54 9.94 -1.29
C LEU A 39 -27.77 10.00 -2.21
N ILE A 40 -28.32 8.85 -2.61
CA ILE A 40 -29.55 8.73 -3.41
C ILE A 40 -30.78 8.96 -2.53
N GLU A 41 -30.75 8.49 -1.28
CA GLU A 41 -31.84 8.67 -0.31
C GLU A 41 -31.95 10.11 0.24
N SER A 42 -30.91 10.94 0.11
CA SER A 42 -30.90 12.35 0.55
C SER A 42 -31.57 13.36 -0.39
N GLY A 43 -32.16 12.93 -1.51
CA GLY A 43 -32.98 13.80 -2.38
C GLY A 43 -32.22 14.87 -3.19
N LEU A 44 -30.88 14.80 -3.25
CA LEU A 44 -30.06 15.66 -4.10
C LEU A 44 -30.26 15.31 -5.58
N SER A 45 -30.38 16.33 -6.42
CA SER A 45 -30.63 16.13 -7.85
C SER A 45 -29.47 15.37 -8.52
N PRO A 46 -29.71 14.62 -9.61
CA PRO A 46 -28.68 13.85 -10.32
C PRO A 46 -27.45 14.67 -10.75
N GLU A 47 -27.61 15.99 -10.91
CA GLU A 47 -26.54 16.91 -11.29
C GLU A 47 -25.62 17.25 -10.12
N GLU A 48 -26.14 17.41 -8.90
CA GLU A 48 -25.34 17.68 -7.70
C GLU A 48 -24.57 16.44 -7.25
N VAL A 49 -25.16 15.26 -7.45
CA VAL A 49 -24.49 13.98 -7.23
C VAL A 49 -23.35 13.80 -8.23
N LYS A 50 -23.55 14.17 -9.51
CA LYS A 50 -22.49 14.14 -10.52
C LYS A 50 -21.41 15.19 -10.25
N ALA A 51 -21.76 16.36 -9.72
CA ALA A 51 -20.81 17.38 -9.28
C ALA A 51 -19.99 16.89 -8.07
N TYR A 52 -20.62 16.32 -7.04
CA TYR A 52 -19.97 15.72 -5.88
C TYR A 52 -19.06 14.54 -6.26
N PHE A 53 -19.49 13.68 -7.19
CA PHE A 53 -18.63 12.61 -7.71
C PHE A 53 -17.53 13.15 -8.63
N SER A 54 -17.75 14.22 -9.39
CA SER A 54 -16.70 14.84 -10.20
C SER A 54 -15.64 15.53 -9.33
N GLU A 55 -16.03 16.06 -8.18
CA GLU A 55 -15.14 16.68 -7.21
C GLU A 55 -14.48 15.63 -6.30
N SER A 56 -15.19 14.53 -5.99
CA SER A 56 -14.64 13.37 -5.30
C SER A 56 -13.74 12.51 -6.19
N GLU A 57 -13.92 12.47 -7.51
CA GLU A 57 -12.99 11.87 -8.47
C GLU A 57 -11.76 12.77 -8.72
N LYS A 58 -11.94 14.09 -8.59
CA LYS A 58 -10.83 15.06 -8.54
C LYS A 58 -10.04 15.04 -7.24
N LYS A 59 -10.47 14.33 -6.21
CA LYS A 59 -9.61 14.04 -5.05
C LYS A 59 -8.75 12.85 -5.43
N PRO A 60 -7.48 13.04 -5.84
CA PRO A 60 -6.68 11.95 -6.33
C PRO A 60 -6.53 10.96 -5.17
N LYS A 61 -7.15 9.80 -5.32
CA LYS A 61 -6.97 8.63 -4.46
C LYS A 61 -5.47 8.44 -4.30
N ASN A 62 -4.93 8.92 -3.17
CA ASN A 62 -3.53 9.30 -2.97
C ASN A 62 -2.57 8.46 -3.85
N PRO A 63 -2.17 8.94 -5.05
CA PRO A 63 -1.61 8.10 -6.11
C PRO A 63 -0.24 7.53 -5.72
N TYR A 64 0.33 8.04 -4.63
CA TYR A 64 1.61 7.64 -4.08
C TYR A 64 1.51 6.43 -3.15
N THR A 65 0.31 5.94 -2.83
CA THR A 65 0.15 4.79 -1.91
C THR A 65 0.67 3.50 -2.56
N THR A 66 0.37 3.27 -3.84
CA THR A 66 0.91 2.13 -4.61
C THR A 66 2.42 2.24 -4.79
N LEU A 67 2.94 3.47 -4.96
CA LEU A 67 4.37 3.73 -5.07
C LEU A 67 5.14 3.40 -3.78
N LYS A 68 4.50 3.58 -2.60
CA LYS A 68 5.07 3.22 -1.29
C LYS A 68 5.37 1.73 -1.19
N TRP A 69 4.38 0.92 -1.58
CA TRP A 69 4.52 -0.54 -1.51
C TRP A 69 5.50 -1.04 -2.58
N GLY A 70 5.46 -0.49 -3.80
CA GLY A 70 6.38 -0.88 -4.87
C GLY A 70 7.86 -0.68 -4.50
N ILE A 71 8.21 0.50 -3.98
CA ILE A 71 9.61 0.78 -3.62
C ILE A 71 10.05 0.02 -2.36
N LEU A 72 9.15 -0.20 -1.40
CA LEU A 72 9.42 -1.05 -0.24
C LEU A 72 9.76 -2.49 -0.69
N PHE A 73 8.93 -3.11 -1.52
CA PHE A 73 9.17 -4.47 -2.02
C PHE A 73 10.43 -4.57 -2.88
N LEU A 74 10.73 -3.54 -3.67
CA LEU A 74 11.94 -3.50 -4.50
C LEU A 74 13.22 -3.53 -3.63
N PHE A 75 13.32 -2.63 -2.64
CA PHE A 75 14.47 -2.61 -1.75
C PHE A 75 14.53 -3.83 -0.82
N PHE A 76 13.38 -4.36 -0.41
CA PHE A 76 13.31 -5.59 0.39
C PHE A 76 13.84 -6.80 -0.39
N GLY A 77 13.44 -6.96 -1.65
CA GLY A 77 13.96 -8.01 -2.53
C GLY A 77 15.46 -7.89 -2.76
N ILE A 78 15.96 -6.68 -3.03
CA ILE A 78 17.40 -6.43 -3.17
C ILE A 78 18.14 -6.76 -1.87
N GLY A 79 17.60 -6.34 -0.71
CA GLY A 79 18.18 -6.61 0.60
C GLY A 79 18.32 -8.11 0.89
N ILE A 80 17.32 -8.92 0.52
CA ILE A 80 17.38 -10.39 0.71
C ILE A 80 18.46 -11.01 -0.17
N ILE A 81 18.54 -10.62 -1.44
CA ILE A 81 19.57 -11.13 -2.36
C ILE A 81 20.96 -10.76 -1.83
N LEU A 82 21.14 -9.50 -1.41
CA LEU A 82 22.42 -9.02 -0.88
C LEU A 82 22.81 -9.74 0.41
N ALA A 83 21.86 -9.93 1.32
CA ALA A 83 22.07 -10.65 2.57
C ALA A 83 22.52 -12.10 2.31
N ASN A 84 21.91 -12.78 1.35
CA ASN A 84 22.27 -14.17 1.01
C ASN A 84 23.66 -14.27 0.37
N VAL A 85 24.02 -13.32 -0.51
CA VAL A 85 25.37 -13.25 -1.10
C VAL A 85 26.42 -13.02 -0.01
N VAL A 86 26.16 -12.08 0.91
CA VAL A 86 27.08 -11.78 2.01
C VAL A 86 27.22 -12.98 2.96
N HIS A 87 26.11 -13.64 3.30
CA HIS A 87 26.13 -14.86 4.11
C HIS A 87 27.00 -15.95 3.48
N THR A 88 26.85 -16.19 2.17
CA THR A 88 27.61 -17.22 1.44
C THR A 88 29.11 -16.93 1.38
N VAL A 89 29.50 -15.64 1.32
CA VAL A 89 30.91 -15.23 1.15
C VAL A 89 31.65 -15.13 2.49
N TYR A 90 30.97 -14.71 3.56
CA TYR A 90 31.60 -14.38 4.84
C TYR A 90 31.24 -15.33 5.99
N ASP A 91 30.41 -16.35 5.75
CA ASP A 91 29.94 -17.33 6.76
C ASP A 91 29.45 -16.64 8.05
N LEU A 92 28.70 -15.54 7.86
CA LEU A 92 28.23 -14.69 8.94
C LEU A 92 26.95 -15.26 9.55
N ASP A 93 26.84 -15.11 10.86
CA ASP A 93 25.68 -15.51 11.66
C ASP A 93 24.35 -14.96 11.10
N GLU A 94 23.29 -15.75 11.20
CA GLU A 94 21.98 -15.47 10.57
C GLU A 94 21.40 -14.10 10.99
N GLY A 95 21.77 -13.61 12.17
CA GLY A 95 21.37 -12.29 12.67
C GLY A 95 21.84 -11.11 11.80
N PHE A 96 22.98 -11.25 11.10
CA PHE A 96 23.50 -10.18 10.24
C PHE A 96 22.65 -10.01 8.98
N ALA A 97 22.15 -11.11 8.41
CA ALA A 97 21.27 -11.09 7.24
C ALA A 97 19.98 -10.30 7.51
N PHE A 98 19.40 -10.48 8.70
CA PHE A 98 18.21 -9.72 9.12
C PHE A 98 18.48 -8.21 9.22
N GLY A 99 19.66 -7.84 9.74
CA GLY A 99 20.10 -6.45 9.82
C GLY A 99 20.23 -5.78 8.44
N VAL A 100 20.86 -6.47 7.48
CA VAL A 100 21.03 -5.96 6.10
C VAL A 100 19.67 -5.73 5.43
N VAL A 101 18.73 -6.67 5.56
CA VAL A 101 17.39 -6.56 4.99
C VAL A 101 16.62 -5.38 5.60
N LEU A 102 16.68 -5.20 6.93
CA LEU A 102 16.05 -4.09 7.64
C LEU A 102 16.60 -2.73 7.20
N ILE A 103 17.92 -2.61 7.07
CA ILE A 103 18.58 -1.38 6.63
C ILE A 103 18.19 -1.06 5.18
N CYS A 104 18.21 -2.05 4.27
CA CYS A 104 17.78 -1.87 2.89
C CYS A 104 16.31 -1.43 2.80
N GLY A 105 15.41 -2.06 3.57
CA GLY A 105 14.00 -1.67 3.64
C GLY A 105 13.83 -0.24 4.16
N GLY A 106 14.57 0.15 5.19
CA GLY A 106 14.59 1.51 5.75
C GLY A 106 15.07 2.55 4.73
N LEU A 107 16.15 2.24 4.00
CA LEU A 107 16.64 3.09 2.90
C LEU A 107 15.60 3.24 1.78
N GLY A 108 14.89 2.17 1.43
CA GLY A 108 13.81 2.22 0.45
C GLY A 108 12.68 3.18 0.84
N LEU A 109 12.33 3.23 2.13
CA LEU A 109 11.34 4.19 2.67
C LEU A 109 11.86 5.64 2.69
N LEU A 110 13.15 5.85 2.95
CA LEU A 110 13.77 7.18 2.89
C LEU A 110 13.78 7.73 1.45
N VAL A 111 14.10 6.87 0.48
CA VAL A 111 14.05 7.19 -0.95
C VAL A 111 12.62 7.49 -1.39
N TYR A 112 11.65 6.68 -0.95
CA TYR A 112 10.23 6.94 -1.17
C TYR A 112 9.82 8.35 -0.75
N TYR A 113 10.18 8.73 0.48
CA TYR A 113 9.84 10.04 1.03
C TYR A 113 10.42 11.17 0.19
N SER A 114 11.67 11.04 -0.26
CA SER A 114 12.33 12.02 -1.12
C SER A 114 11.66 12.14 -2.49
N ILE A 115 11.24 11.03 -3.11
CA ILE A 115 10.54 11.04 -4.41
C ILE A 115 9.15 11.68 -4.27
N VAL A 116 8.43 11.35 -3.20
CA VAL A 116 7.08 11.89 -2.95
C VAL A 116 7.16 13.40 -2.71
N GLN A 117 8.08 13.87 -1.87
CA GLN A 117 8.26 15.32 -1.65
C GLN A 117 8.50 16.08 -2.96
N LYS A 118 9.35 15.55 -3.85
CA LYS A 118 9.62 16.17 -5.16
C LYS A 118 8.38 16.20 -6.04
N LYS A 119 7.63 15.10 -6.13
CA LYS A 119 6.42 15.02 -6.95
C LYS A 119 5.29 15.90 -6.43
N LEU A 120 5.16 16.09 -5.12
CA LEU A 120 4.17 17.01 -4.55
C LEU A 120 4.52 18.47 -4.89
N LYS A 121 5.80 18.84 -4.81
CA LYS A 121 6.26 20.20 -5.14
C LYS A 121 6.09 20.56 -6.62
N ASP A 122 6.19 19.59 -7.52
CA ASP A 122 5.95 19.81 -8.96
C ASP A 122 4.46 19.97 -9.29
N GLN A 123 3.55 19.32 -8.56
CA GLN A 123 2.10 19.47 -8.77
C GLN A 123 1.62 20.89 -8.43
N ASP A 124 2.13 21.51 -7.36
CA ASP A 124 1.78 22.90 -6.99
C ASP A 124 2.17 23.89 -8.09
N LYS A 125 3.38 23.76 -8.65
CA LYS A 125 3.86 24.65 -9.73
C LYS A 125 3.02 24.55 -10.99
N ILE A 126 2.54 23.36 -11.34
CA ILE A 126 1.72 23.13 -12.52
C ILE A 126 0.31 23.70 -12.32
N SER A 127 -0.24 23.64 -11.11
CA SER A 127 -1.52 24.29 -10.79
C SER A 127 -1.42 25.82 -10.82
N GLU A 128 -0.37 26.41 -10.26
CA GLU A 128 -0.15 27.87 -10.30
C GLU A 128 0.06 28.40 -11.73
N SER A 129 0.76 27.64 -12.59
CA SER A 129 0.93 28.02 -14.00
C SER A 129 -0.37 28.00 -14.79
N LYS A 130 -1.33 27.12 -14.47
CA LYS A 130 -2.61 27.02 -15.20
C LYS A 130 -3.59 28.12 -14.80
N VAL A 131 -3.52 28.62 -13.57
CA VAL A 131 -4.37 29.72 -13.08
C VAL A 131 -3.94 31.07 -13.66
N ASN A 132 -2.65 31.28 -13.93
CA ASN A 132 -2.13 32.53 -14.52
C ASN A 132 -2.30 32.65 -16.04
N LEU A 133 -2.84 31.62 -16.71
CA LEU A 133 -3.07 31.59 -18.17
C LEU A 133 -4.55 31.63 -18.55
N SER A 134 -5.46 31.71 -17.57
CA SER A 134 -6.91 31.88 -17.73
C SER A 134 -7.34 33.28 -17.33
#